data_AF-A0A1N7QAX3-F1
#
_entry.id   AF-A0A1N7QAX3-F1
#
_cell.length_a   1.000
_cell.length_b   1.000
_cell.length_c   1.000
_cell.angle_alpha   90.00
_cell.angle_beta   90.00
_cell.angle_gamma   90.00
#
_symmetry.space_group_name_H-M   'P 1'
#
loop_
_entity.id
_entity.type
_entity.pdbx_description
1 polymer ?
#
loop_
_entity_poly.entity_id
_entity_poly.type
_entity_poly.pdbx_seq_one_letter_code
_entity_poly.pdbx_strand_id
1 'polypeptide(L)'
;MSLAGLGAFAEGFASARIKRKDRAERLADAERQDRLITALGARPDTELLSGGGGMGNMMGSAGADTLGAAPRTPVNGDGTLLGLIDQTEGGGSFSTLFGHSQNGGRFHGIDVSRMTLAQLGDFADPNGEYGQWVKGKVGRVATPMGRYQIVGTTLRNAATEMGLSGDTVFSPQTQTAIAEHLARKRLSSARSPAAKRIAMRAEWEGFKHVPDSHLDQAIAQFEAGGGSFGPRALGAIGGQPQ
;
A
#
# COMPACT_ATOMS: atom_id res chain seq x y z
N MET A 1 38.67 -11.56 -34.22
CA MET A 1 37.46 -10.76 -34.54
C MET A 1 36.26 -11.48 -33.93
N SER A 2 35.51 -10.77 -33.08
CA SER A 2 34.44 -11.31 -32.23
C SER A 2 33.07 -11.17 -32.92
N LEU A 3 32.23 -12.20 -32.85
CA LEU A 3 30.80 -12.16 -33.20
C LEU A 3 30.01 -12.88 -32.10
N ALA A 4 29.77 -12.19 -30.99
CA ALA A 4 28.82 -12.61 -29.96
C ALA A 4 28.15 -11.35 -29.37
N GLY A 5 27.05 -10.91 -29.97
CA GLY A 5 26.43 -9.66 -29.55
C GLY A 5 25.09 -9.33 -30.20
N LEU A 6 24.14 -10.27 -30.25
CA LEU A 6 22.76 -9.95 -30.68
C LEU A 6 21.63 -10.71 -29.95
N GLY A 7 21.91 -11.52 -28.92
CA GLY A 7 20.88 -12.34 -28.24
C GLY A 7 20.14 -11.66 -27.08
N ALA A 8 20.80 -10.78 -26.32
CA ALA A 8 20.29 -10.33 -25.01
C ALA A 8 19.28 -9.16 -25.04
N PHE A 9 19.10 -8.49 -26.19
CA PHE A 9 18.24 -7.30 -26.28
C PHE A 9 16.76 -7.64 -26.57
N ALA A 10 16.46 -8.82 -27.11
CA ALA A 10 15.10 -9.20 -27.50
C ALA A 10 14.23 -9.71 -26.32
N GLU A 11 14.82 -10.42 -25.36
CA GLU A 11 14.07 -11.02 -24.24
C GLU A 11 13.56 -10.00 -23.21
N GLY A 12 14.28 -8.89 -23.02
CA GLY A 12 13.89 -7.81 -22.11
C GLY A 12 12.61 -7.07 -22.55
N PHE A 13 12.44 -6.86 -23.86
CA PHE A 13 11.25 -6.18 -24.40
C PHE A 13 9.99 -7.07 -24.38
N ALA A 14 10.15 -8.37 -24.60
CA ALA A 14 9.05 -9.32 -24.51
C ALA A 14 8.51 -9.40 -23.07
N SER A 15 9.41 -9.51 -22.08
CA SER A 15 9.05 -9.57 -20.65
C SER A 15 8.41 -8.27 -20.14
N ALA A 16 8.87 -7.11 -20.61
CA ALA A 16 8.26 -5.82 -20.27
C ALA A 16 6.88 -5.64 -20.90
N ARG A 17 6.65 -6.12 -22.13
CA ARG A 17 5.32 -6.13 -22.77
C ARG A 17 4.36 -7.08 -22.07
N ILE A 18 4.82 -8.26 -21.65
CA ILE A 18 4.00 -9.23 -20.92
C ILE A 18 3.59 -8.63 -19.57
N LYS A 19 4.50 -8.05 -18.78
CA LYS A 19 4.13 -7.39 -17.50
C LYS A 19 3.19 -6.20 -17.68
N ARG A 20 3.31 -5.43 -18.76
CA ARG A 20 2.36 -4.33 -19.07
C ARG A 20 0.99 -4.88 -19.46
N LYS A 21 0.93 -5.95 -20.25
CA LYS A 21 -0.33 -6.63 -20.60
C LYS A 21 -1.00 -7.21 -19.35
N ASP A 22 -0.25 -7.91 -18.50
CA ASP A 22 -0.74 -8.52 -17.27
C ASP A 22 -1.27 -7.47 -16.26
N ARG A 23 -0.70 -6.27 -16.26
CA ARG A 23 -1.19 -5.14 -15.47
C ARG A 23 -2.42 -4.49 -16.10
N ALA A 24 -2.43 -4.31 -17.41
CA ALA A 24 -3.57 -3.75 -18.14
C ALA A 24 -4.80 -4.68 -18.07
N GLU A 25 -4.59 -6.00 -18.15
CA GLU A 25 -5.63 -7.01 -18.00
C GLU A 25 -6.21 -7.01 -16.59
N ARG A 26 -5.38 -6.92 -15.54
CA ARG A 26 -5.86 -6.80 -14.16
C ARG A 26 -6.63 -5.50 -13.89
N LEU A 27 -6.21 -4.38 -14.50
CA LEU A 27 -6.96 -3.12 -14.42
C LEU A 27 -8.30 -3.22 -15.18
N ALA A 28 -8.28 -3.83 -16.37
CA ALA A 28 -9.50 -4.06 -17.15
C ALA A 28 -10.45 -5.04 -16.46
N ASP A 29 -9.94 -6.05 -15.75
CA ASP A 29 -10.74 -6.95 -14.91
C ASP A 29 -11.31 -6.22 -13.70
N ALA A 30 -10.54 -5.35 -13.04
CA ALA A 30 -11.06 -4.51 -11.97
C ALA A 30 -12.16 -3.56 -12.48
N GLU A 31 -11.99 -2.94 -13.66
CA GLU A 31 -13.02 -2.10 -14.30
C GLU A 31 -14.25 -2.89 -14.77
N ARG A 32 -14.07 -4.14 -15.20
CA ARG A 32 -15.18 -5.06 -15.53
C ARG A 32 -15.95 -5.44 -14.27
N GLN A 33 -15.25 -5.76 -13.19
CA GLN A 33 -15.86 -6.08 -11.90
C GLN A 33 -16.60 -4.87 -11.31
N ASP A 34 -16.04 -3.65 -11.43
CA ASP A 34 -16.68 -2.41 -11.00
C ASP A 34 -17.99 -2.13 -11.74
N ARG A 35 -18.01 -2.36 -13.07
CA ARG A 35 -19.23 -2.28 -13.88
C ARG A 35 -20.26 -3.34 -13.50
N LEU A 36 -19.84 -4.57 -13.20
CA LEU A 36 -20.74 -5.65 -12.78
C LEU A 36 -21.35 -5.37 -11.39
N ILE A 37 -20.56 -4.86 -10.44
CA ILE A 37 -21.05 -4.50 -9.10
C ILE A 37 -22.02 -3.33 -9.17
N THR A 38 -21.74 -2.31 -10.00
CA THR A 38 -22.65 -1.18 -10.24
C THR A 38 -23.97 -1.64 -10.88
N ALA A 39 -23.90 -2.59 -11.83
CA ALA A 39 -25.08 -3.16 -12.47
C ALA A 39 -25.92 -4.07 -11.54
N LEU A 40 -25.29 -4.77 -10.59
CA LEU A 40 -26.00 -5.59 -9.59
C LEU A 40 -26.53 -4.77 -8.39
N GLY A 41 -25.90 -3.63 -8.08
CA GLY A 41 -26.34 -2.71 -7.03
C GLY A 41 -27.49 -1.78 -7.44
N ALA A 42 -27.81 -1.70 -8.73
CA ALA A 42 -28.94 -0.94 -9.26
C ALA A 42 -30.17 -1.83 -9.47
N ARG A 43 -30.77 -2.34 -8.38
CA ARG A 43 -32.17 -2.78 -8.43
C ARG A 43 -33.04 -1.63 -7.92
N PRO A 44 -33.99 -1.11 -8.73
CA PRO A 44 -34.97 -0.15 -8.24
C PRO A 44 -36.01 -0.90 -7.41
N ASP A 45 -36.10 -0.55 -6.13
CA ASP A 45 -37.12 -1.05 -5.22
C ASP A 45 -38.50 -0.65 -5.76
N THR A 46 -39.19 -1.59 -6.40
CA THR A 46 -40.54 -1.41 -6.91
C THR A 46 -41.52 -1.87 -5.83
N GLU A 47 -42.37 -0.92 -5.43
CA GLU A 47 -43.68 -1.02 -4.79
C GLU A 47 -44.04 -2.31 -4.02
N LEU A 48 -44.34 -2.15 -2.72
CA LEU A 48 -45.41 -2.91 -2.09
C LEU A 48 -46.28 -1.98 -1.23
N LEU A 49 -47.48 -1.70 -1.74
CA LEU A 49 -48.60 -1.06 -1.07
C LEU A 49 -49.34 -2.12 -0.22
N SER A 50 -49.49 -1.89 1.08
CA SER A 50 -50.50 -2.43 2.02
C SER A 50 -49.92 -2.29 3.42
N GLY A 51 -50.50 -1.66 4.44
CA GLY A 51 -51.85 -1.18 4.68
C GLY A 51 -52.04 -1.19 6.20
N GLY A 52 -52.49 -0.07 6.78
CA GLY A 52 -53.27 -0.07 8.03
C GLY A 52 -52.55 -0.02 9.39
N GLY A 53 -52.58 1.17 10.00
CA GLY A 53 -53.24 1.37 11.30
C GLY A 53 -52.42 1.28 12.59
N GLY A 54 -52.37 2.39 13.35
CA GLY A 54 -52.03 2.34 14.78
C GLY A 54 -51.53 3.66 15.36
N MET A 55 -52.44 4.60 15.66
CA MET A 55 -52.18 5.82 16.43
C MET A 55 -51.80 5.50 17.89
N GLY A 56 -50.92 6.30 18.51
CA GLY A 56 -50.69 6.24 19.96
C GLY A 56 -49.59 7.12 20.55
N ASN A 57 -49.85 8.42 20.62
CA ASN A 57 -49.49 9.36 21.71
C ASN A 57 -48.06 9.94 21.96
N MET A 58 -48.09 11.28 22.06
CA MET A 58 -47.32 12.22 22.91
C MET A 58 -45.90 12.68 22.55
N MET A 59 -45.85 13.78 21.78
CA MET A 59 -45.40 15.13 22.20
C MET A 59 -44.29 15.24 23.28
N GLY A 60 -43.12 15.79 22.91
CA GLY A 60 -42.16 16.34 23.89
C GLY A 60 -40.72 16.63 23.44
N SER A 61 -40.55 17.62 22.56
CA SER A 61 -39.46 18.63 22.58
C SER A 61 -37.95 18.26 22.57
N ALA A 62 -37.27 18.82 21.56
CA ALA A 62 -35.90 19.36 21.52
C ALA A 62 -34.70 18.41 21.27
N GLY A 63 -34.38 18.27 19.98
CA GLY A 63 -33.12 18.76 19.42
C GLY A 63 -31.80 18.14 19.89
N ALA A 64 -31.36 17.09 19.21
CA ALA A 64 -29.95 16.86 18.88
C ALA A 64 -29.88 15.94 17.66
N ASP A 65 -29.55 16.56 16.53
CA ASP A 65 -29.30 15.90 15.25
C ASP A 65 -28.12 14.93 15.41
N THR A 66 -28.43 13.65 15.62
CA THR A 66 -27.47 12.56 15.77
C THR A 66 -27.62 11.64 14.57
N LEU A 67 -27.00 12.02 13.46
CA LEU A 67 -26.72 11.10 12.37
C LEU A 67 -25.87 9.95 12.92
N GLY A 68 -26.49 8.77 13.01
CA GLY A 68 -25.90 7.56 13.54
C GLY A 68 -24.60 7.19 12.83
N ALA A 69 -23.49 7.38 13.52
CA ALA A 69 -22.26 6.69 13.20
C ALA A 69 -22.44 5.22 13.60
N ALA A 70 -22.34 4.31 12.63
CA ALA A 70 -22.22 2.88 12.88
C ALA A 70 -21.11 2.61 13.92
N PRO A 71 -21.26 1.60 14.78
CA PRO A 71 -20.28 1.31 15.82
C PRO A 71 -18.91 1.06 15.19
N ARG A 72 -17.95 1.95 15.47
CA ARG A 72 -16.55 1.79 15.07
C ARG A 72 -15.98 0.64 15.89
N THR A 73 -15.79 -0.52 15.27
CA THR A 73 -14.94 -1.57 15.84
C THR A 73 -13.56 -0.97 16.14
N PRO A 74 -13.00 -1.17 17.34
CA PRO A 74 -11.68 -0.65 17.66
C PRO A 74 -10.65 -1.25 16.69
N VAL A 75 -10.02 -0.39 15.91
CA VAL A 75 -8.84 -0.76 15.13
C VAL A 75 -7.68 -0.83 16.13
N ASN A 76 -6.98 -1.95 16.21
CA ASN A 76 -5.68 -1.98 16.89
C ASN A 76 -4.67 -1.22 16.00
N GLY A 77 -4.60 0.10 16.15
CA GLY A 77 -3.85 1.04 15.32
C GLY A 77 -4.61 2.38 15.16
N ASP A 78 -3.94 3.46 14.73
CA ASP A 78 -4.57 4.78 14.58
C ASP A 78 -5.57 4.89 13.41
N GLY A 79 -5.82 3.79 12.69
CA GLY A 79 -6.74 3.71 11.55
C GLY A 79 -6.23 4.41 10.28
N THR A 80 -5.04 5.00 10.32
CA THR A 80 -4.43 5.68 9.17
C THR A 80 -3.81 4.67 8.21
N LEU A 81 -3.59 5.09 6.96
CA LEU A 81 -2.91 4.25 5.98
C LEU A 81 -1.52 3.81 6.45
N LEU A 82 -0.77 4.71 7.09
CA LEU A 82 0.52 4.39 7.72
C LEU A 82 0.38 3.45 8.92
N GLY A 83 -0.67 3.61 9.73
CA GLY A 83 -1.01 2.70 10.82
C GLY A 83 -1.23 1.28 10.34
N LEU A 84 -1.99 1.11 9.25
CA LEU A 84 -2.21 -0.19 8.63
C LEU A 84 -0.94 -0.78 8.02
N ILE A 85 -0.09 0.03 7.37
CA ILE A 85 1.20 -0.44 6.84
C ILE A 85 2.04 -0.99 7.99
N ASP A 86 2.22 -0.21 9.06
CA ASP A 86 3.01 -0.66 10.21
C ASP A 86 2.41 -1.91 10.87
N GLN A 87 1.09 -1.99 11.02
CA GLN A 87 0.45 -3.17 11.61
C GLN A 87 0.71 -4.44 10.79
N THR A 88 0.74 -4.32 9.46
CA THR A 88 0.74 -5.48 8.55
C THR A 88 2.12 -5.84 8.02
N GLU A 89 3.04 -4.88 7.92
CA GLU A 89 4.43 -5.08 7.51
C GLU A 89 5.38 -5.29 8.71
N GLY A 90 4.84 -5.40 9.93
CA GLY A 90 5.59 -5.79 11.13
C GLY A 90 6.21 -4.64 11.92
N GLY A 91 5.71 -3.41 11.77
CA GLY A 91 6.07 -2.25 12.59
C GLY A 91 7.54 -1.82 12.47
N GLY A 92 8.18 -2.21 11.37
CA GLY A 92 9.62 -2.16 11.21
C GLY A 92 10.21 -0.75 11.28
N SER A 93 11.42 -0.65 11.83
CA SER A 93 12.25 0.54 11.69
C SER A 93 12.51 0.89 10.23
N PHE A 94 12.93 2.13 9.96
CA PHE A 94 13.40 2.54 8.64
C PHE A 94 14.62 1.76 8.13
N SER A 95 15.28 0.97 8.99
CA SER A 95 16.39 0.08 8.64
C SER A 95 15.96 -1.36 8.36
N THR A 96 14.65 -1.67 8.38
CA THR A 96 14.16 -3.06 8.34
C THR A 96 14.43 -3.74 7.01
N LEU A 97 15.03 -4.93 7.07
CA LEU A 97 15.12 -5.88 5.97
C LEU A 97 14.11 -7.02 6.14
N PHE A 98 13.91 -7.81 5.10
CA PHE A 98 13.03 -8.98 5.10
C PHE A 98 13.35 -9.91 6.28
N GLY A 99 12.33 -10.25 7.06
CA GLY A 99 12.48 -11.12 8.23
C GLY A 99 13.39 -10.57 9.32
N HIS A 100 13.58 -9.25 9.38
CA HIS A 100 14.49 -8.57 10.30
C HIS A 100 15.95 -9.04 10.20
N SER A 101 16.41 -9.42 8.99
CA SER A 101 17.75 -9.97 8.77
C SER A 101 18.91 -9.03 9.10
N GLN A 102 18.63 -7.74 9.33
CA GLN A 102 19.61 -6.77 9.84
C GLN A 102 19.95 -6.98 11.32
N ASN A 103 19.10 -7.68 12.08
CA ASN A 103 19.28 -7.93 13.51
C ASN A 103 20.16 -9.15 13.81
N GLY A 104 20.64 -9.86 12.78
CA GLY A 104 21.51 -11.03 12.97
C GLY A 104 21.75 -11.83 11.68
N GLY A 105 22.79 -12.66 11.69
CA GLY A 105 23.14 -13.51 10.56
C GLY A 105 23.76 -12.73 9.39
N ARG A 106 23.42 -13.14 8.15
CA ARG A 106 24.10 -12.73 6.92
C ARG A 106 24.08 -11.22 6.63
N PHE A 107 23.04 -10.51 7.06
CA PHE A 107 22.86 -9.08 6.81
C PHE A 107 22.96 -8.25 8.08
N HIS A 108 23.55 -8.82 9.14
CA HIS A 108 23.67 -8.15 10.43
C HIS A 108 24.36 -6.78 10.32
N GLY A 109 23.76 -5.76 10.93
CA GLY A 109 24.29 -4.40 10.97
C GLY A 109 24.06 -3.57 9.70
N ILE A 110 23.42 -4.12 8.67
CA ILE A 110 23.02 -3.34 7.50
C ILE A 110 21.93 -2.36 7.89
N ASP A 111 22.20 -1.07 7.67
CA ASP A 111 21.23 0.01 7.88
C ASP A 111 20.90 0.68 6.53
N VAL A 112 19.83 0.20 5.90
CA VAL A 112 19.33 0.76 4.63
C VAL A 112 18.89 2.21 4.74
N SER A 113 18.57 2.72 5.93
CA SER A 113 18.14 4.11 6.12
C SER A 113 19.28 5.13 5.98
N ARG A 114 20.53 4.63 6.00
CA ARG A 114 21.75 5.42 5.82
C ARG A 114 22.36 5.29 4.43
N MET A 115 21.82 4.41 3.60
CA MET A 115 22.30 4.19 2.24
C MET A 115 21.71 5.23 1.27
N THR A 116 22.47 5.57 0.24
CA THR A 116 21.94 6.35 -0.88
C THR A 116 21.06 5.49 -1.78
N LEU A 117 20.20 6.12 -2.59
CA LEU A 117 19.36 5.41 -3.56
C LEU A 117 20.19 4.62 -4.58
N ALA A 118 21.40 5.08 -4.92
CA ALA A 118 22.35 4.34 -5.75
C ALA A 118 22.85 3.08 -5.03
N GLN A 119 23.32 3.20 -3.79
CA GLN A 119 23.77 2.06 -2.97
C GLN A 119 22.66 1.03 -2.75
N LEU A 120 21.42 1.50 -2.56
CA LEU A 120 20.26 0.61 -2.49
C LEU A 120 19.95 -0.05 -3.82
N GLY A 121 20.20 0.63 -4.94
CA GLY A 121 20.10 0.05 -6.26
C GLY A 121 21.00 -1.16 -6.43
N ASP A 122 22.23 -1.09 -5.92
CA ASP A 122 23.22 -2.17 -5.93
C ASP A 122 22.87 -3.26 -4.93
N PHE A 123 22.53 -2.89 -3.69
CA PHE A 123 22.13 -3.85 -2.65
C PHE A 123 20.87 -4.64 -3.05
N ALA A 124 19.96 -4.01 -3.79
CA ALA A 124 18.72 -4.60 -4.27
C ALA A 124 18.83 -5.27 -5.64
N ASP A 125 20.05 -5.49 -6.16
CA ASP A 125 20.27 -6.22 -7.41
C ASP A 125 19.57 -7.60 -7.33
N PRO A 126 18.69 -7.93 -8.30
CA PRO A 126 18.04 -9.24 -8.38
C PRO A 126 19.02 -10.42 -8.35
N ASN A 127 20.23 -10.26 -8.87
CA ASN A 127 21.30 -11.26 -8.87
C ASN A 127 22.25 -11.11 -7.67
N GLY A 128 22.11 -10.03 -6.92
CA GLY A 128 22.87 -9.76 -5.70
C GLY A 128 22.51 -10.68 -4.55
N GLU A 129 23.36 -10.68 -3.53
CA GLU A 129 23.26 -11.58 -2.39
C GLU A 129 21.91 -11.49 -1.67
N TYR A 130 21.42 -10.27 -1.41
CA TYR A 130 20.15 -10.06 -0.72
C TYR A 130 18.95 -10.59 -1.53
N GLY A 131 18.87 -10.26 -2.83
CA GLY A 131 17.79 -10.73 -3.70
C GLY A 131 17.74 -12.25 -3.85
N GLN A 132 18.90 -12.90 -3.96
CA GLN A 132 18.97 -14.37 -4.02
C GLN A 132 18.67 -15.03 -2.68
N TRP A 133 19.11 -14.43 -1.57
CA TRP A 133 18.78 -14.93 -0.24
C TRP A 133 17.27 -14.87 0.03
N VAL A 134 16.61 -13.74 -0.27
CA VAL A 134 15.15 -13.62 -0.14
C VAL A 134 14.44 -14.60 -1.07
N LYS A 135 14.91 -14.77 -2.32
CA LYS A 135 14.38 -15.79 -3.24
C LYS A 135 14.40 -17.19 -2.64
N GLY A 136 15.47 -17.56 -1.94
CA GLY A 136 15.56 -18.83 -1.22
C GLY A 136 14.54 -19.00 -0.09
N LYS A 137 13.92 -17.92 0.39
CA LYS A 137 12.89 -17.93 1.44
C LYS A 137 11.46 -17.91 0.89
N VAL A 138 11.21 -17.12 -0.15
CA VAL A 138 9.84 -16.85 -0.65
C VAL A 138 9.59 -17.39 -2.07
N GLY A 139 10.56 -18.06 -2.68
CA GLY A 139 10.45 -18.68 -4.01
C GLY A 139 10.48 -17.70 -5.18
N ARG A 140 10.58 -16.39 -4.93
CA ARG A 140 10.68 -15.34 -5.95
C ARG A 140 11.73 -14.30 -5.57
N VAL A 141 12.40 -13.70 -6.56
CA VAL A 141 13.34 -12.60 -6.29
C VAL A 141 12.55 -11.37 -5.85
N ALA A 142 12.79 -10.94 -4.63
CA ALA A 142 12.26 -9.72 -4.05
C ALA A 142 13.33 -9.12 -3.13
N THR A 143 13.33 -7.80 -3.01
CA THR A 143 14.26 -7.05 -2.15
C THR A 143 13.48 -6.02 -1.36
N PRO A 144 12.53 -6.44 -0.50
CA PRO A 144 11.75 -5.49 0.29
C PRO A 144 12.65 -4.88 1.37
N MET A 145 12.59 -3.56 1.54
CA MET A 145 13.47 -2.83 2.44
C MET A 145 12.77 -1.63 3.06
N GLY A 146 13.29 -1.24 4.22
CA GLY A 146 12.82 -0.10 4.97
C GLY A 146 11.49 -0.36 5.66
N ARG A 147 10.95 0.69 6.27
CA ARG A 147 9.71 0.62 7.06
C ARG A 147 8.50 0.20 6.21
N TYR A 148 8.49 0.63 4.96
CA TYR A 148 7.38 0.42 4.02
C TYR A 148 7.54 -0.84 3.16
N GLN A 149 8.58 -1.65 3.42
CA GLN A 149 8.92 -2.87 2.68
C GLN A 149 8.92 -2.68 1.14
N ILE A 150 9.47 -1.56 0.67
CA ILE A 150 9.49 -1.20 -0.76
C ILE A 150 10.50 -2.10 -1.47
N VAL A 151 10.05 -2.78 -2.54
CA VAL A 151 10.93 -3.64 -3.36
C VAL A 151 11.83 -2.79 -4.26
N GLY A 152 13.09 -3.18 -4.43
CA GLY A 152 14.11 -2.39 -5.14
C GLY A 152 13.72 -1.87 -6.54
N THR A 153 13.00 -2.65 -7.34
CA THR A 153 12.51 -2.17 -8.65
C THR A 153 11.46 -1.07 -8.51
N THR A 154 10.58 -1.19 -7.52
CA THR A 154 9.54 -0.19 -7.22
C THR A 154 10.19 1.08 -6.68
N LEU A 155 11.17 0.94 -5.78
CA LEU A 155 11.96 2.04 -5.24
C LEU A 155 12.64 2.84 -6.36
N ARG A 156 13.36 2.15 -7.26
CA ARG A 156 14.06 2.78 -8.38
C ARG A 156 13.11 3.56 -9.29
N ASN A 157 11.97 2.97 -9.65
CA ASN A 157 10.99 3.63 -10.51
C ASN A 157 10.39 4.86 -9.84
N ALA A 158 10.02 4.76 -8.56
CA ALA A 158 9.48 5.89 -7.81
C ALA A 158 10.49 7.03 -7.68
N ALA A 159 11.75 6.70 -7.38
CA ALA A 159 12.83 7.69 -7.32
C ALA A 159 13.02 8.43 -8.66
N THR A 160 13.01 7.70 -9.77
CA THR A 160 13.07 8.31 -11.12
C THR A 160 11.87 9.22 -11.39
N GLU A 161 10.66 8.78 -11.05
CA GLU A 161 9.44 9.57 -11.24
C GLU A 161 9.42 10.85 -10.39
N MET A 162 10.02 10.80 -9.20
CA MET A 162 10.16 11.94 -8.29
C MET A 162 11.37 12.82 -8.62
N GLY A 163 12.21 12.44 -9.58
CA GLY A 163 13.44 13.17 -9.93
C GLY A 163 14.52 13.13 -8.84
N LEU A 164 14.51 12.12 -7.97
CA LEU A 164 15.50 11.99 -6.91
C LEU A 164 16.86 11.56 -7.47
N SER A 165 17.93 12.22 -7.02
CA SER A 165 19.30 11.82 -7.36
C SER A 165 19.67 10.49 -6.73
N GLY A 166 20.55 9.73 -7.36
CA GLY A 166 21.17 8.53 -6.79
C GLY A 166 21.89 8.79 -5.45
N ASP A 167 22.34 10.02 -5.21
CA ASP A 167 23.00 10.44 -3.96
C ASP A 167 22.02 10.73 -2.82
N THR A 168 20.72 10.73 -3.11
CA THR A 168 19.68 10.96 -2.10
C THR A 168 19.74 9.84 -1.07
N VAL A 169 19.88 10.17 0.21
CA VAL A 169 19.87 9.19 1.29
C VAL A 169 18.45 8.67 1.51
N PHE A 170 18.29 7.36 1.70
CA PHE A 170 17.02 6.70 2.00
C PHE A 170 16.60 6.88 3.46
N SER A 171 16.70 8.13 3.91
CA SER A 171 16.31 8.60 5.23
C SER A 171 14.83 8.32 5.52
N PRO A 172 14.39 8.40 6.79
CA PRO A 172 12.97 8.33 7.13
C PRO A 172 12.06 9.22 6.28
N GLN A 173 12.50 10.44 6.02
CA GLN A 173 11.77 11.42 5.20
C GLN A 173 11.69 10.97 3.75
N THR A 174 12.80 10.50 3.18
CA THR A 174 12.85 9.99 1.80
C THR A 174 11.96 8.75 1.65
N GLN A 175 12.04 7.80 2.59
CA GLN A 175 11.20 6.60 2.61
C GLN A 175 9.71 6.95 2.64
N THR A 176 9.34 7.89 3.52
CA THR A 176 7.97 8.37 3.66
C THR A 176 7.49 9.02 2.36
N ALA A 177 8.26 9.95 1.79
CA ALA A 177 7.91 10.65 0.56
C ALA A 177 7.72 9.68 -0.63
N ILE A 178 8.57 8.65 -0.74
CA ILE A 178 8.46 7.61 -1.77
C ILE A 178 7.21 6.75 -1.56
N ALA A 179 6.94 6.33 -0.33
CA ALA A 179 5.75 5.54 0.00
C ALA A 179 4.44 6.32 -0.26
N GLU A 180 4.41 7.61 0.09
CA GLU A 180 3.27 8.46 -0.23
C GLU A 180 3.11 8.66 -1.75
N HIS A 181 4.20 8.82 -2.50
CA HIS A 181 4.17 8.90 -3.96
C HIS A 181 3.56 7.64 -4.57
N LEU A 182 3.98 6.47 -4.09
CA LEU A 182 3.43 5.18 -4.53
C LEU A 182 1.92 5.09 -4.21
N ALA A 183 1.50 5.43 -2.99
CA ALA A 183 0.09 5.44 -2.61
C ALA A 183 -0.74 6.38 -3.50
N ARG A 184 -0.30 7.64 -3.68
CA ARG A 184 -0.98 8.62 -4.56
C ARG A 184 -1.10 8.10 -5.99
N LYS A 185 -0.03 7.52 -6.52
CA LYS A 185 -0.01 6.96 -7.88
C LYS A 185 -0.96 5.77 -8.05
N ARG A 186 -1.08 4.91 -7.04
CA ARG A 186 -2.02 3.79 -7.06
C ARG A 186 -3.46 4.27 -7.03
N LEU A 187 -3.76 5.21 -6.13
CA LEU A 187 -5.09 5.77 -5.97
C LEU A 187 -5.54 6.61 -7.17
N SER A 188 -4.64 7.37 -7.80
CA SER A 188 -4.97 8.18 -8.99
C SER A 188 -5.40 7.34 -10.20
N SER A 189 -5.05 6.05 -10.22
CA SER A 189 -5.47 5.11 -11.27
C SER A 189 -6.83 4.45 -11.02
N ALA A 190 -7.49 4.73 -9.89
CA ALA A 190 -8.74 4.07 -9.48
C ALA A 190 -9.85 5.09 -9.13
N ARG A 191 -11.08 4.83 -9.59
CA ARG A 191 -12.21 5.77 -9.46
C ARG A 191 -13.23 5.38 -8.40
N SER A 192 -13.40 4.09 -8.11
CA SER A 192 -14.32 3.59 -7.08
C SER A 192 -13.57 3.16 -5.81
N PRO A 193 -14.24 3.11 -4.64
CA PRO A 193 -13.64 2.57 -3.41
C PRO A 193 -13.10 1.15 -3.61
N ALA A 194 -13.84 0.28 -4.28
CA ALA A 194 -13.42 -1.09 -4.57
C ALA A 194 -12.13 -1.15 -5.41
N ALA A 195 -12.06 -0.36 -6.49
CA ALA A 195 -10.87 -0.27 -7.32
C ALA A 195 -9.66 0.28 -6.55
N LYS A 196 -9.86 1.27 -5.66
CA LYS A 196 -8.81 1.81 -4.80
C LYS A 196 -8.29 0.75 -3.83
N ARG A 197 -9.15 -0.05 -3.21
CA ARG A 197 -8.73 -1.18 -2.36
C ARG A 197 -7.89 -2.20 -3.12
N ILE A 198 -8.32 -2.58 -4.33
CA ILE A 198 -7.56 -3.49 -5.19
C ILE A 198 -6.17 -2.91 -5.49
N ALA A 199 -6.10 -1.63 -5.85
CA ALA A 199 -4.85 -0.95 -6.15
C ALA A 199 -3.91 -0.90 -4.94
N MET A 200 -4.44 -0.64 -3.74
CA MET A 200 -3.64 -0.59 -2.50
C MET A 200 -3.16 -1.97 -2.07
N ARG A 201 -4.00 -3.01 -2.16
CA ARG A 201 -3.62 -4.41 -1.89
C ARG A 201 -2.60 -4.97 -2.89
N ALA A 202 -2.53 -4.39 -4.08
CA ALA A 202 -1.52 -4.74 -5.07
C ALA A 202 -0.15 -4.09 -4.79
N GLU A 203 -0.11 -3.00 -4.02
CA GLU A 203 1.12 -2.33 -3.63
C GLU A 203 1.68 -2.91 -2.31
N TRP A 204 0.82 -3.07 -1.29
CA TRP A 204 1.19 -3.64 0.00
C TRP A 204 0.51 -4.98 0.22
N GLU A 205 1.32 -6.05 0.27
CA GLU A 205 0.86 -7.42 0.50
C GLU A 205 0.15 -7.56 1.85
N GLY A 206 0.59 -6.81 2.87
CA GLY A 206 -0.02 -6.78 4.19
C GLY A 206 -1.52 -6.42 4.21
N PHE A 207 -2.01 -5.70 3.20
CA PHE A 207 -3.41 -5.29 3.12
C PHE A 207 -4.39 -6.37 2.67
N LYS A 208 -3.91 -7.54 2.23
CA LYS A 208 -4.78 -8.65 1.77
C LYS A 208 -5.77 -9.12 2.84
N HIS A 209 -5.42 -8.96 4.10
CA HIS A 209 -6.24 -9.37 5.24
C HIS A 209 -6.88 -8.19 5.99
N VAL A 210 -6.62 -6.95 5.57
CA VAL A 210 -7.26 -5.78 6.17
C VAL A 210 -8.73 -5.73 5.70
N PRO A 211 -9.71 -5.58 6.62
CA PRO A 211 -11.11 -5.43 6.25
C PRO A 211 -11.34 -4.28 5.28
N ASP A 212 -12.25 -4.47 4.32
CA ASP A 212 -12.56 -3.47 3.28
C ASP A 212 -12.91 -2.10 3.89
N SER A 213 -13.75 -2.09 4.93
CA SER A 213 -14.17 -0.85 5.62
C SER A 213 -13.02 -0.10 6.27
N HIS A 214 -12.03 -0.80 6.84
CA HIS A 214 -10.86 -0.18 7.45
C HIS A 214 -9.95 0.41 6.38
N LEU A 215 -9.76 -0.32 5.27
CA LEU A 215 -8.95 0.17 4.16
C LEU A 215 -9.61 1.37 3.47
N ASP A 216 -10.94 1.35 3.30
CA ASP A 216 -11.70 2.48 2.77
C ASP A 216 -11.55 3.73 3.65
N GLN A 217 -11.67 3.58 4.98
CA GLN A 217 -11.48 4.68 5.92
C GLN A 217 -10.05 5.24 5.84
N ALA A 218 -9.04 4.38 5.82
CA ALA A 218 -7.64 4.79 5.74
C ALA A 218 -7.31 5.51 4.41
N ILE A 219 -7.86 5.04 3.29
CA ILE A 219 -7.73 5.69 1.98
C ILE A 219 -8.40 7.06 2.01
N ALA A 220 -9.62 7.16 2.53
CA ALA A 220 -10.34 8.43 2.62
C ALA A 220 -9.57 9.47 3.47
N GLN A 221 -8.99 9.05 4.60
CA GLN A 221 -8.15 9.90 5.43
C GLN A 221 -6.88 10.37 4.70
N PHE A 222 -6.20 9.46 4.00
CA PHE A 222 -5.02 9.79 3.22
C PHE A 222 -5.33 10.81 2.10
N GLU A 223 -6.44 10.62 1.38
CA GLU A 223 -6.88 11.54 0.33
C GLU A 223 -7.30 12.91 0.89
N ALA A 224 -8.03 12.93 2.02
CA ALA A 224 -8.39 14.17 2.71
C ALA A 224 -7.16 14.93 3.23
N GLY A 225 -6.09 14.22 3.60
CA GLY A 225 -4.79 14.78 3.98
C GLY A 225 -3.91 15.23 2.81
N GLY A 226 -4.44 15.33 1.59
CA GLY A 226 -3.68 15.72 0.40
C GLY A 226 -2.72 14.65 -0.11
N GLY A 227 -2.96 13.39 0.26
CA GLY A 227 -2.09 12.27 -0.09
C GLY A 227 -0.80 12.24 0.72
N SER A 228 -0.86 12.67 1.99
CA SER A 228 0.20 12.49 2.98
C SER A 228 -0.26 11.55 4.09
N PHE A 229 0.68 10.80 4.67
CA PHE A 229 0.40 10.02 5.88
C PHE A 229 0.16 10.90 7.12
N GLY A 230 0.40 12.22 6.99
CA GLY A 230 0.27 13.18 8.08
C GLY A 230 1.39 13.05 9.12
N PRO A 231 1.48 14.01 10.06
CA PRO A 231 2.35 13.85 11.22
C PRO A 231 1.80 12.71 12.07
N ARG A 232 2.56 11.62 12.20
CA ARG A 232 2.34 10.70 13.32
C ARG A 232 2.58 11.49 14.61
N ALA A 233 1.64 11.44 15.53
CA ALA A 233 1.91 11.84 16.90
C ALA A 233 3.14 11.05 17.37
N LEU A 234 4.27 11.73 17.55
CA LEU A 234 5.47 11.21 18.19
C LEU A 234 5.10 10.89 19.65
N GLY A 235 4.49 9.74 19.92
CA GLY A 235 4.01 9.44 21.27
C GLY A 235 3.44 8.05 21.56
N ALA A 236 3.31 7.15 20.58
CA ALA A 236 2.73 5.81 20.82
C ALA A 236 3.76 4.66 20.80
N ILE A 237 5.00 4.93 21.20
CA ILE A 237 5.99 3.89 21.55
C ILE A 237 6.40 4.07 23.01
N GLY A 238 5.74 3.30 23.88
CA GLY A 238 6.27 2.73 25.11
C GLY A 238 6.82 3.67 26.18
N GLY A 239 6.07 3.80 27.28
CA GLY A 239 6.65 4.11 28.59
C GLY A 239 5.77 5.01 29.44
N GLN A 240 4.88 4.42 30.22
CA GLN A 240 4.51 5.05 31.49
C GLN A 240 5.69 4.84 32.45
N PRO A 241 6.35 5.90 32.95
CA PRO A 241 7.12 5.77 34.17
C PRO A 241 6.14 5.64 35.34
N GLN A 242 6.32 4.57 36.11
CA GLN A 242 5.87 4.51 37.50
C GLN A 242 6.64 5.53 38.33
#